data_AF-A0A9D3Z1G3-F1
#
_entry.id   AF-A0A9D3Z1G3-F1
#
_cell.length_a   1.000
_cell.length_b   1.000
_cell.length_c   1.000
_cell.angle_alpha   90.00
_cell.angle_beta   90.00
_cell.angle_gamma   90.00
#
_symmetry.space_group_name_H-M   'P 1'
#
loop_
_entity.id
_entity.type
_entity.pdbx_description
1 polymer ?
#
loop_
_entity_poly.entity_id
_entity_poly.type
_entity_poly.pdbx_seq_one_letter_code
_entity_poly.pdbx_strand_id
1 'polypeptide(L)'
;MLLSIKYVFIIITGWHRRINARPCSANLGLYKLANLLRKESETVDLQIRLLSQHLLTKIRRKKYVAIYGRLHQAWDDYEEEKLTTTDLLRIISHINALGPSTAVHHMLVDDEF
;
A
#
# COMPACT_ATOMS: atom_id res chain seq x y z
N MET A 1 26.83 -10.26 2.95
CA MET A 1 27.30 -9.52 1.74
C MET A 1 27.54 -10.43 0.53
N LEU A 2 28.25 -11.55 0.65
CA LEU A 2 28.55 -12.45 -0.49
C LEU A 2 27.32 -13.09 -1.16
N LEU A 3 26.27 -13.42 -0.41
CA LEU A 3 25.00 -13.91 -0.98
C LEU A 3 24.30 -12.86 -1.86
N SER A 4 24.34 -11.58 -1.47
CA SER A 4 23.75 -10.49 -2.25
C SER A 4 24.49 -10.29 -3.58
N ILE A 5 25.82 -10.34 -3.55
CA ILE A 5 26.67 -10.23 -4.75
C ILE A 5 26.43 -11.41 -5.70
N LYS A 6 26.33 -12.64 -5.17
CA LYS A 6 26.04 -13.83 -5.99
C LYS A 6 24.64 -13.76 -6.62
N TYR A 7 23.63 -13.28 -5.90
CA TYR A 7 22.29 -13.10 -6.43
C TYR A 7 22.25 -12.07 -7.57
N VAL A 8 22.87 -10.91 -7.37
CA VAL A 8 22.97 -9.87 -8.41
C VAL A 8 23.71 -10.39 -9.64
N PHE A 9 24.79 -11.15 -9.45
CA PHE A 9 25.55 -11.77 -10.54
C PHE A 9 24.71 -12.80 -11.33
N ILE A 10 23.95 -13.66 -10.65
CA ILE A 10 23.07 -14.65 -11.30
C ILE A 10 21.97 -13.95 -12.13
N ILE A 11 21.40 -12.87 -11.62
CA ILE A 11 20.38 -12.10 -12.34
C ILE A 11 20.99 -11.47 -13.60
N ILE A 12 22.14 -10.79 -13.48
CA ILE A 12 22.80 -10.15 -14.62
C ILE A 12 23.21 -11.18 -15.68
N THR A 13 23.82 -12.30 -15.27
CA THR A 13 24.26 -13.37 -16.19
C THR A 13 23.09 -14.10 -16.85
N GLY A 14 22.01 -14.36 -16.11
CA GLY A 14 20.79 -14.98 -16.64
C GLY A 14 20.07 -14.08 -17.64
N TRP A 15 19.99 -12.78 -17.38
CA TRP A 15 19.39 -11.82 -18.30
C TRP A 15 20.24 -11.62 -19.56
N HIS A 16 21.56 -11.52 -19.42
CA HIS A 16 22.48 -11.43 -20.55
C HIS A 16 22.35 -12.65 -21.48
N ARG A 17 22.26 -13.86 -20.93
CA ARG A 17 22.06 -15.09 -21.70
C ARG A 17 20.73 -15.12 -22.45
N ARG A 18 19.65 -14.65 -21.81
CA ARG A 18 18.30 -14.58 -22.41
C ARG A 18 18.23 -13.58 -23.57
N ILE A 19 18.99 -12.50 -23.49
CA ILE A 19 19.04 -11.45 -24.52
C ILE A 19 19.85 -11.92 -25.73
N ASN A 20 20.97 -12.60 -25.51
CA ASN A 20 21.76 -13.19 -26.60
C ASN A 20 21.15 -14.48 -27.18
N ALA A 21 20.09 -15.03 -26.59
CA ALA A 21 19.40 -16.20 -27.11
C ALA A 21 18.54 -15.91 -28.36
N ARG A 22 18.33 -14.63 -28.72
CA ARG A 22 17.62 -14.24 -29.95
C ARG A 22 18.62 -13.80 -31.03
N PRO A 23 18.82 -14.57 -32.12
CA PRO A 23 19.89 -14.33 -33.10
C PRO A 23 19.68 -13.11 -34.02
N CYS A 24 18.63 -12.31 -33.85
CA CYS A 24 18.23 -11.28 -34.83
C CYS A 24 18.76 -9.86 -34.53
N SER A 25 19.52 -9.61 -33.46
CA SER A 25 20.00 -8.25 -33.16
C SER A 25 21.40 -8.26 -32.55
N ALA A 26 22.39 -8.63 -33.37
CA ALA A 26 23.77 -8.87 -32.96
C ALA A 26 24.56 -7.62 -32.48
N ASN A 27 24.00 -6.42 -32.36
CA ASN A 27 24.79 -5.23 -31.96
C ASN A 27 24.05 -4.10 -31.21
N LEU A 28 22.93 -4.39 -30.53
CA LEU A 28 22.14 -3.35 -29.82
C LEU A 28 21.75 -3.74 -28.37
N GLY A 29 22.32 -4.82 -27.85
CA GLY A 29 21.75 -5.62 -26.75
C GLY A 29 21.72 -4.98 -25.36
N LEU A 30 22.62 -4.03 -25.05
CA LEU A 30 22.72 -3.50 -23.68
C LEU A 30 22.16 -2.08 -23.53
N TYR A 31 22.46 -1.16 -24.45
CA TYR A 31 21.95 0.22 -24.38
C TYR A 31 20.45 0.31 -24.70
N LYS A 32 19.96 -0.51 -25.63
CA LYS A 32 18.52 -0.59 -25.91
C LYS A 32 17.77 -1.21 -24.76
N LEU A 33 18.35 -2.25 -24.14
CA LEU A 33 17.80 -2.85 -22.93
C LEU A 33 17.81 -1.86 -21.76
N ALA A 34 18.91 -1.14 -21.52
CA ALA A 34 19.00 -0.15 -20.45
C ALA A 34 17.94 0.94 -20.61
N ASN A 35 17.68 1.40 -21.83
CA ASN A 35 16.60 2.33 -22.11
C ASN A 35 15.20 1.73 -21.87
N LEU A 36 14.99 0.46 -22.23
CA LEU A 36 13.72 -0.22 -21.97
C LEU A 36 13.51 -0.46 -20.48
N LEU A 37 14.56 -0.87 -19.76
CA LEU A 37 14.54 -1.09 -18.32
C LEU A 37 14.30 0.22 -17.57
N ARG A 38 14.90 1.33 -18.02
CA ARG A 38 14.65 2.67 -17.48
C ARG A 38 13.20 3.08 -17.68
N LYS A 39 12.65 2.86 -18.87
CA LYS A 39 11.25 3.16 -19.19
C LYS A 39 10.27 2.29 -18.40
N GLU A 40 10.61 1.02 -18.19
CA GLU A 40 9.84 0.11 -17.34
C GLU A 40 9.94 0.52 -15.87
N SER A 41 11.11 0.91 -15.36
CA SER A 41 11.26 1.35 -13.96
C SER A 41 10.47 2.62 -13.66
N GLU A 42 10.43 3.58 -14.59
CA GLU A 42 9.61 4.80 -14.47
C GLU A 42 8.11 4.48 -14.40
N THR A 43 7.67 3.45 -15.12
CA THR A 43 6.27 3.01 -15.14
C THR A 43 5.93 2.18 -13.89
N VAL A 44 6.86 1.33 -13.44
CA VAL A 44 6.71 0.48 -12.26
C VAL A 44 6.60 1.31 -10.99
N ASP A 45 7.39 2.38 -10.85
CA ASP A 45 7.27 3.30 -9.70
C ASP A 45 5.88 3.95 -9.63
N LEU A 46 5.34 4.37 -10.77
CA LEU A 46 3.99 4.93 -10.84
C LEU A 46 2.93 3.88 -10.51
N GLN A 47 3.07 2.65 -11.02
CA GLN A 47 2.16 1.55 -10.70
C GLN A 47 2.21 1.16 -9.23
N ILE A 48 3.40 1.10 -8.63
CA ILE A 48 3.59 0.83 -7.19
C ILE A 48 2.92 1.92 -6.36
N ARG A 49 3.09 3.20 -6.73
CA ARG A 49 2.43 4.33 -6.06
C ARG A 49 0.90 4.28 -6.21
N LEU A 50 0.39 3.95 -7.39
CA LEU A 50 -1.06 3.83 -7.62
C LEU A 50 -1.65 2.64 -6.86
N LEU A 51 -0.94 1.51 -6.82
CA LEU A 51 -1.35 0.34 -6.05
C LEU A 51 -1.28 0.61 -4.55
N SER A 52 -0.27 1.31 -4.05
CA SER A 52 -0.18 1.69 -2.65
C SER A 52 -1.30 2.65 -2.27
N GLN A 53 -1.60 3.66 -3.10
CA GLN A 53 -2.73 4.55 -2.91
C GLN A 53 -4.07 3.80 -2.93
N HIS A 54 -4.28 2.90 -3.88
CA HIS A 54 -5.50 2.09 -3.96
C HIS A 54 -5.66 1.15 -2.76
N LEU A 55 -4.56 0.54 -2.31
CA LEU A 55 -4.54 -0.32 -1.13
C LEU A 55 -4.85 0.48 0.14
N LEU A 56 -4.23 1.66 0.30
CA LEU A 56 -4.52 2.60 1.39
C LEU A 56 -5.98 3.03 1.37
N THR A 57 -6.54 3.38 0.21
CA THR A 57 -7.97 3.73 0.09
C THR A 57 -8.87 2.55 0.46
N LYS A 58 -8.54 1.33 0.03
CA LYS A 58 -9.29 0.12 0.43
C LYS A 58 -9.26 -0.11 1.95
N ILE A 59 -8.07 0.00 2.56
CA ILE A 59 -7.90 -0.17 4.01
C ILE A 59 -8.67 0.91 4.77
N ARG A 60 -8.53 2.17 4.36
CA ARG A 60 -9.28 3.31 4.94
C ARG A 60 -10.78 3.07 4.82
N ARG A 61 -11.27 2.71 3.64
CA ARG A 61 -12.70 2.43 3.41
C ARG A 61 -13.22 1.31 4.32
N LYS A 62 -12.49 0.20 4.47
CA LYS A 62 -12.87 -0.88 5.38
C LYS A 62 -12.98 -0.40 6.83
N LYS A 63 -12.00 0.40 7.30
CA LYS A 63 -12.03 0.97 8.65
C LYS A 63 -13.21 1.93 8.82
N TYR A 64 -13.44 2.82 7.86
CA TYR A 64 -14.57 3.74 7.89
C TYR A 64 -15.92 3.01 7.91
N VAL A 65 -16.11 2.00 7.07
CA VAL A 65 -17.35 1.20 7.07
C VAL A 65 -17.59 0.55 8.44
N ALA A 66 -16.55 0.02 9.09
CA ALA A 66 -16.69 -0.55 10.42
C ALA A 66 -17.04 0.49 11.49
N ILE A 67 -16.41 1.67 11.45
CA ILE A 67 -16.68 2.78 12.38
C ILE A 67 -18.10 3.32 12.19
N TYR A 68 -18.48 3.64 10.96
CA TYR A 68 -19.81 4.15 10.64
C TYR A 68 -20.91 3.12 10.90
N GLY A 69 -20.65 1.82 10.69
CA GLY A 69 -21.61 0.77 11.05
C GLY A 69 -21.91 0.75 12.55
N ARG A 70 -20.88 0.85 13.39
CA ARG A 70 -21.06 0.91 14.86
C ARG A 70 -21.73 2.21 15.31
N LEU A 71 -21.39 3.32 14.67
CA LEU A 71 -22.01 4.61 14.95
C LEU A 71 -23.51 4.59 14.58
N HIS A 72 -23.83 4.03 13.41
CA HIS A 72 -25.21 3.92 12.95
C HIS A 72 -26.03 3.02 13.88
N GLN A 73 -25.50 1.86 14.27
CA GLN A 73 -26.17 0.98 15.22
C GLN A 73 -26.43 1.67 16.57
N ALA A 74 -25.44 2.41 17.10
CA ALA A 74 -25.62 3.15 18.35
C ALA A 74 -26.66 4.28 18.22
N TRP A 75 -26.78 4.87 17.03
CA TRP A 75 -27.83 5.84 16.71
C TRP A 75 -29.21 5.19 16.64
N ASP A 76 -29.35 4.03 16.01
CA ASP A 76 -30.61 3.29 15.93
C ASP A 76 -31.07 2.86 17.34
N ASP A 77 -30.14 2.38 18.19
CA ASP A 77 -30.42 2.02 19.58
C ASP A 77 -30.84 3.24 20.44
N TYR A 78 -30.38 4.45 20.10
CA TYR A 78 -30.83 5.69 20.75
C TYR A 78 -32.24 6.10 20.29
N GLU A 79 -32.54 5.97 18.99
CA GLU A 79 -33.85 6.27 18.41
C GLU A 79 -34.94 5.32 18.93
N GLU A 80 -34.58 4.07 19.25
CA GLU A 80 -35.45 3.09 19.91
C GLU A 80 -35.55 3.27 21.45
N GLU A 81 -35.08 4.40 22.00
CA GLU A 81 -35.07 4.75 23.44
C GLU A 81 -34.35 3.73 24.35
N LYS A 82 -33.51 2.84 23.78
CA LYS A 82 -32.75 1.84 24.55
C LYS A 82 -31.52 2.43 25.21
N LEU A 83 -31.04 3.58 24.73
CA LEU A 83 -29.85 4.28 25.21
C LEU A 83 -30.18 5.71 25.62
N THR A 84 -29.61 6.13 26.76
CA THR A 84 -29.60 7.53 27.16
C THR A 84 -28.60 8.33 26.33
N THR A 85 -28.84 9.63 26.14
CA THR A 85 -27.93 10.51 25.37
C THR A 85 -26.49 10.50 25.90
N THR A 86 -26.32 10.35 27.22
CA THR A 86 -25.00 10.23 27.87
C THR A 86 -24.26 8.96 27.47
N ASP A 87 -24.99 7.86 27.28
CA ASP A 87 -24.41 6.58 26.90
C ASP A 87 -24.04 6.58 25.41
N LEU A 88 -24.88 7.18 24.56
CA LEU A 88 -24.55 7.44 23.16
C LEU A 88 -23.25 8.23 23.02
N LEU A 89 -23.12 9.36 23.74
CA LEU A 89 -21.91 10.19 23.69
C LEU A 89 -20.66 9.46 24.21
N ARG A 90 -20.82 8.58 25.20
CA ARG A 90 -19.74 7.71 25.71
C ARG A 90 -19.31 6.66 24.68
N ILE A 91 -20.26 6.08 23.96
CA ILE A 91 -19.99 5.13 22.87
C ILE A 91 -19.27 5.85 21.73
N ILE A 92 -19.74 7.04 21.33
CA ILE A 92 -19.14 7.84 20.26
C ILE A 92 -17.72 8.27 20.63
N SER A 93 -17.46 8.68 21.88
CA SER A 93 -16.11 9.04 22.30
C SER A 93 -15.14 7.86 22.22
N HIS A 94 -15.58 6.65 22.59
CA HIS A 94 -14.80 5.43 22.47
C HIS A 94 -14.59 5.00 21.01
N ILE A 95 -15.56 5.23 20.12
CA ILE A 95 -15.44 4.96 18.68
C ILE A 95 -14.46 5.94 18.02
N ASN A 96 -14.51 7.23 18.38
CA ASN A 96 -13.61 8.27 17.87
C ASN A 96 -12.19 8.14 18.39
N ALA A 97 -11.98 7.67 19.63
CA ALA A 97 -10.65 7.33 20.15
C ALA A 97 -9.97 6.23 19.33
N LEU A 98 -10.76 5.33 18.73
CA LEU A 98 -10.33 4.30 17.77
C LEU A 98 -10.24 4.80 16.31
N GLY A 99 -10.48 6.08 16.07
CA GLY A 99 -10.57 6.67 14.74
C GLY A 99 -9.25 6.67 13.96
N PRO A 100 -9.31 6.81 12.63
CA PRO A 100 -8.14 6.79 11.76
C PRO A 100 -7.16 7.94 12.05
N SER A 101 -7.57 9.03 12.68
CA SER A 101 -6.68 10.17 13.01
C SER A 101 -5.58 9.79 14.01
N THR A 102 -5.90 8.99 15.03
CA THR A 102 -4.92 8.53 16.04
C THR A 102 -4.01 7.43 15.47
N ALA A 103 -4.56 6.55 14.63
CA ALA A 103 -3.79 5.50 13.96
C ALA A 103 -2.86 6.04 12.87
N VAL A 104 -3.25 7.11 12.16
CA VAL A 104 -2.39 7.81 11.21
C VAL A 104 -1.28 8.56 11.95
N HIS A 105 -1.58 9.17 13.11
CA HIS A 105 -0.54 9.79 13.94
C HIS A 105 0.46 8.77 14.48
N HIS A 106 0.04 7.56 14.85
CA HIS A 106 0.96 6.48 15.20
C HIS A 106 1.77 5.95 14.00
N MET A 107 1.12 5.74 12.84
CA MET A 107 1.81 5.25 11.64
C MET A 107 2.79 6.25 11.03
N LEU A 108 2.54 7.56 11.14
CA LEU A 108 3.45 8.60 10.64
C LEU A 108 4.63 8.87 11.58
N VAL A 109 4.50 8.54 12.87
CA VAL A 109 5.60 8.65 13.84
C VAL A 109 6.56 7.46 13.74
N ASP A 110 6.09 6.29 13.28
CA ASP A 110 6.93 5.10 13.09
C ASP A 110 7.75 5.12 11.78
N ASP A 111 7.48 6.05 10.85
CA ASP A 111 8.19 6.21 9.57
C ASP A 111 9.30 7.31 9.61
N GLU A 112 9.55 7.94 10.76
CA GLU A 112 10.74 8.80 10.97
C GLU A 112 11.92 7.98 11.52
N PHE A 113 12.67 7.33 10.62
CA PHE A 113 14.03 6.83 10.86
C PHE A 113 14.97 7.20 9.70
#